data_AF-A0A3B3DFZ7-F1
#
_entry.id   AF-A0A3B3DFZ7-F1
#
_cell.length_a   1.000
_cell.length_b   1.000
_cell.length_c   1.000
_cell.angle_alpha   90.00
_cell.angle_beta   90.00
_cell.angle_gamma   90.00
#
_symmetry.space_group_name_H-M   'P 1'
#
loop_
_entity.id
_entity.type
_entity.pdbx_description
1 polymer ?
#
loop_
_entity_poly.entity_id
_entity_poly.type
_entity_poly.pdbx_seq_one_letter_code
_entity_poly.pdbx_strand_id
1 'polypeptide(L)'
;MTALGRPQLLLQYSEVLMKWQRFFTFLASQQGKDGMEAVEQRLELTQLQVETLLALLLQLIDILDWKSLLDDRENASDLLVVPNLELGELEPLFKKFRTDEEKEMKRIMQRLDVLAKHAVENGVRLMVDAEQTYLQPAISKLTVDLQRLQNREKPVIFNTYQCYLKEAYDSMTADVQLSKREGWHFAAKLVRGAYMDQERERAAEIGYEDPINPDYEATSRMYHRCLDYLLDEIALNRRARVMVASHNEDTVKHTLRRMNTLGLLPRENLVYFGQLLGMCDQISFPLGQAGFAVYKYVPYGPVSEVMPYLSRRAQENRGFMKGVQKERELLWKELKRRLASGELLSIAPV
;
A
#
# COMPACT_ATOMS: atom_id res chain seq x y z
N MET A 1 -13.22 -9.15 -12.72
CA MET A 1 -13.48 -9.20 -11.26
C MET A 1 -12.13 -9.10 -10.56
N THR A 2 -11.98 -8.20 -9.58
CA THR A 2 -10.82 -8.24 -8.68
C THR A 2 -11.08 -9.29 -7.59
N ALA A 3 -10.06 -9.63 -6.80
CA ALA A 3 -10.23 -10.53 -5.65
C ALA A 3 -11.19 -9.94 -4.59
N LEU A 4 -11.25 -8.60 -4.51
CA LEU A 4 -12.14 -7.89 -3.60
C LEU A 4 -13.57 -7.86 -4.14
N GLY A 5 -13.79 -7.51 -5.41
CA GLY A 5 -15.13 -7.43 -5.98
C GLY A 5 -15.18 -6.95 -7.43
N ARG A 6 -16.29 -6.32 -7.82
CA ARG A 6 -16.43 -5.72 -9.14
C ARG A 6 -15.59 -4.43 -9.20
N PRO A 7 -14.73 -4.24 -10.23
CA PRO A 7 -13.92 -3.03 -10.37
C PRO A 7 -14.76 -1.75 -10.35
N GLN A 8 -15.98 -1.78 -10.89
CA GLN A 8 -16.90 -0.64 -10.94
C GLN A 8 -17.21 -0.09 -9.55
N LEU A 9 -17.47 -0.95 -8.57
CA LEU A 9 -17.78 -0.53 -7.20
C LEU A 9 -16.56 0.12 -6.52
N LEU A 10 -15.37 -0.44 -6.72
CA LEU A 10 -14.12 0.13 -6.20
C LEU A 10 -13.79 1.47 -6.84
N LEU A 11 -14.08 1.63 -8.14
CA LEU A 11 -13.91 2.88 -8.87
C LEU A 11 -14.87 3.95 -8.32
N GLN A 12 -16.15 3.63 -8.20
CA GLN A 12 -17.17 4.50 -7.61
C GLN A 12 -16.80 4.94 -6.19
N TYR A 13 -16.37 4.00 -5.35
CA TYR A 13 -15.96 4.32 -3.99
C TYR A 13 -14.69 5.19 -3.96
N SER A 14 -13.75 4.94 -4.87
CA SER A 14 -12.55 5.77 -5.00
C SER A 14 -12.87 7.20 -5.42
N GLU A 15 -13.83 7.39 -6.34
CA GLU A 15 -14.30 8.72 -6.76
C GLU A 15 -14.88 9.54 -5.59
N VAL A 16 -15.62 8.90 -4.68
CA VAL A 16 -16.14 9.56 -3.45
C VAL A 16 -14.99 10.10 -2.62
N LEU A 17 -14.03 9.23 -2.32
CA LEU A 17 -12.91 9.55 -1.47
C LEU A 17 -12.09 10.68 -2.07
N MET A 18 -11.87 10.66 -3.38
CA MET A 18 -11.16 11.74 -4.09
C MET A 18 -11.95 13.06 -4.10
N LYS A 19 -13.28 13.03 -4.25
CA LYS A 19 -14.10 14.26 -4.17
C LYS A 19 -14.03 14.88 -2.78
N TRP A 20 -14.11 14.07 -1.73
CA TRP A 20 -13.92 14.53 -0.36
C TRP A 20 -12.53 15.12 -0.13
N GLN A 21 -11.49 14.43 -0.59
CA GLN A 21 -10.12 14.93 -0.49
C GLN A 21 -9.98 16.31 -1.16
N ARG A 22 -10.47 16.46 -2.40
CA ARG A 22 -10.48 17.75 -3.12
C ARG A 22 -11.26 18.83 -2.38
N PHE A 23 -12.41 18.48 -1.81
CA PHE A 23 -13.21 19.39 -1.02
C PHE A 23 -12.43 19.91 0.20
N PHE A 24 -11.75 19.04 0.94
CA PHE A 24 -10.93 19.46 2.08
C PHE A 24 -9.71 20.26 1.66
N THR A 25 -9.04 19.90 0.57
CA THR A 25 -7.94 20.70 0.01
C THR A 25 -8.42 22.10 -0.38
N PHE A 26 -9.61 22.21 -0.97
CA PHE A 26 -10.23 23.50 -1.28
C PHE A 26 -10.54 24.30 -0.01
N LEU A 27 -11.10 23.67 1.03
CA LEU A 27 -11.32 24.36 2.31
C LEU A 27 -10.01 24.81 2.96
N ALA A 28 -8.93 24.02 2.85
CA ALA A 28 -7.62 24.37 3.36
C ALA A 28 -7.03 25.60 2.65
N SER A 29 -7.18 25.67 1.32
CA SER A 29 -6.68 26.83 0.56
C SER A 29 -7.46 28.10 0.87
N GLN A 30 -8.78 28.03 1.07
CA GLN A 30 -9.59 29.18 1.51
C GLN A 30 -9.15 29.74 2.86
N GLN A 31 -8.54 28.91 3.71
CA GLN A 31 -8.04 29.31 5.03
C GLN A 31 -6.54 29.63 5.05
N GLY A 32 -5.86 29.67 3.89
CA GLY A 32 -4.42 29.91 3.81
C GLY A 32 -3.57 28.81 4.47
N LYS A 33 -4.08 27.58 4.53
CA LYS A 33 -3.41 26.39 5.11
C LYS A 33 -2.90 25.40 4.05
N ASP A 34 -2.92 25.81 2.78
CA ASP A 34 -2.51 25.01 1.62
C ASP A 34 -1.03 24.61 1.62
N GLY A 35 -0.17 25.34 2.32
CA GLY A 35 1.27 25.05 2.44
C GLY A 35 1.69 24.18 3.64
N MET A 36 0.78 23.78 4.53
CA MET A 36 1.09 22.88 5.65
C MET A 36 0.98 21.42 5.21
N GLU A 37 1.79 20.53 5.80
CA GLU A 37 1.60 19.08 5.64
C GLU A 37 0.15 18.73 5.98
N ALA A 38 -0.50 17.83 5.22
CA ALA A 38 -1.93 17.49 5.39
C ALA A 38 -2.31 17.12 6.84
N VAL A 39 -1.33 16.68 7.62
CA VAL A 39 -1.44 16.31 9.04
C VAL A 39 -1.60 17.53 9.97
N GLU A 40 -1.03 18.68 9.60
CA GLU A 40 -1.01 19.94 10.39
C GLU A 40 -2.18 20.87 10.05
N GLN A 41 -2.92 20.60 8.97
CA GLN A 41 -4.08 21.38 8.55
C GLN A 41 -5.26 21.22 9.53
N ARG A 42 -5.26 21.97 10.64
CA ARG A 42 -6.45 22.17 11.46
C ARG A 42 -7.39 23.15 10.76
N LEU A 43 -8.41 22.66 10.06
CA LEU A 43 -9.43 23.52 9.44
C LEU A 43 -10.35 24.14 10.50
N GLU A 44 -10.50 25.47 10.47
CA GLU A 44 -11.51 26.18 11.26
C GLU A 44 -12.82 26.14 10.49
N LEU A 45 -13.79 25.39 11.00
CA LEU A 45 -15.04 25.12 10.28
C LEU A 45 -16.12 26.18 10.55
N THR A 46 -15.77 27.35 11.05
CA THR A 46 -16.73 28.37 11.53
C THR A 46 -17.56 29.04 10.43
N GLN A 47 -17.21 28.87 9.14
CA GLN A 47 -17.91 29.53 8.02
C GLN A 47 -18.92 28.66 7.28
N LEU A 48 -18.94 27.35 7.49
CA LEU A 48 -20.06 26.49 7.08
C LEU A 48 -20.87 26.17 8.35
N GLN A 49 -22.18 25.94 8.24
CA GLN A 49 -23.00 25.51 9.38
C GLN A 49 -22.54 24.10 9.83
N VAL A 50 -21.55 24.04 10.72
CA VAL A 50 -20.69 22.87 10.97
C VAL A 50 -20.85 22.36 12.41
N GLU A 51 -22.05 21.86 12.73
CA GLU A 51 -22.14 20.73 13.67
C GLU A 51 -22.18 19.42 12.87
N THR A 52 -22.89 19.42 11.75
CA THR A 52 -22.99 18.30 10.80
C THR A 52 -21.65 17.98 10.13
N LEU A 53 -20.87 18.98 9.69
CA LEU A 53 -19.59 18.75 9.01
C LEU A 53 -18.48 18.25 9.94
N LEU A 54 -18.55 18.57 11.24
CA LEU A 54 -17.56 18.20 12.27
C LEU A 54 -17.85 16.77 12.75
N ALA A 55 -19.14 16.44 12.88
CA ALA A 55 -19.61 15.06 12.98
C ALA A 55 -19.24 14.27 11.72
N LEU A 56 -19.31 14.85 10.51
CA LEU A 56 -18.86 14.23 9.25
C LEU A 56 -17.35 14.10 9.08
N LEU A 57 -16.55 14.93 9.76
CA LEU A 57 -15.08 14.84 9.79
C LEU A 57 -14.62 13.72 10.73
N LEU A 58 -15.28 13.59 11.88
CA LEU A 58 -15.17 12.43 12.75
C LEU A 58 -15.74 11.17 12.07
N GLN A 59 -16.82 11.32 11.31
CA GLN A 59 -17.34 10.27 10.44
C GLN A 59 -16.54 10.11 9.16
N LEU A 60 -15.60 10.95 8.72
CA LEU A 60 -14.74 10.60 7.57
C LEU A 60 -13.71 9.53 7.97
N ILE A 61 -13.32 9.61 9.25
CA ILE A 61 -12.59 8.59 9.99
C ILE A 61 -13.49 7.35 10.25
N ASP A 62 -14.81 7.50 10.26
CA ASP A 62 -15.85 6.47 10.47
C ASP A 62 -16.87 6.33 9.29
N ILE A 63 -16.50 6.62 8.02
CA ILE A 63 -17.52 6.72 6.91
C ILE A 63 -18.12 5.34 6.65
N LEU A 64 -17.38 4.33 7.10
CA LEU A 64 -17.79 2.97 7.22
C LEU A 64 -17.43 2.57 8.65
N ASP A 65 -18.29 2.81 9.65
CA ASP A 65 -18.16 2.06 10.89
C ASP A 65 -18.30 0.58 10.49
N TRP A 66 -17.16 -0.08 10.40
CA TRP A 66 -17.03 -1.43 9.88
C TRP A 66 -17.92 -2.40 10.65
N LYS A 67 -18.22 -2.09 11.92
CA LYS A 67 -19.17 -2.86 12.73
C LYS A 67 -20.62 -2.57 12.33
N SER A 68 -20.99 -1.30 12.18
CA SER A 68 -22.32 -0.88 11.69
C SER A 68 -22.66 -1.46 10.31
N LEU A 69 -21.69 -1.49 9.38
CA LEU A 69 -21.92 -2.02 8.02
C LEU A 69 -21.98 -3.54 7.95
N LEU A 70 -21.34 -4.24 8.88
CA LEU A 70 -21.50 -5.67 9.06
C LEU A 70 -22.79 -6.00 9.82
N ASP A 71 -23.42 -5.02 10.48
CA ASP A 71 -24.77 -5.14 11.03
C ASP A 71 -25.81 -5.00 9.91
N ASP A 72 -26.83 -5.84 9.93
CA ASP A 72 -27.92 -5.84 8.94
C ASP A 72 -28.95 -4.73 9.19
N ARG A 73 -28.78 -3.95 10.27
CA ARG A 73 -29.73 -2.92 10.71
C ARG A 73 -29.48 -1.51 10.16
N GLU A 74 -28.33 -1.25 9.54
CA GLU A 74 -27.97 0.08 9.00
C GLU A 74 -27.78 0.08 7.47
N ASN A 75 -28.24 1.16 6.82
CA ASN A 75 -28.16 1.37 5.37
C ASN A 75 -26.87 2.10 5.01
N ALA A 76 -26.04 1.50 4.15
CA ALA A 76 -24.77 2.09 3.71
C ALA A 76 -24.95 3.36 2.85
N SER A 77 -26.11 3.47 2.17
CA SER A 77 -26.51 4.62 1.34
C SER A 77 -26.64 5.93 2.11
N ASP A 78 -26.94 5.89 3.41
CA ASP A 78 -27.05 7.09 4.25
C ASP A 78 -25.66 7.61 4.69
N LEU A 79 -24.62 6.77 4.59
CA LEU A 79 -23.25 7.08 5.03
C LEU A 79 -22.34 7.57 3.88
N LEU A 80 -22.68 7.28 2.62
CA LEU A 80 -21.89 7.64 1.44
C LEU A 80 -22.47 8.86 0.71
N VAL A 81 -22.19 10.03 1.27
CA VAL A 81 -22.52 11.33 0.69
C VAL A 81 -21.30 11.98 0.01
N VAL A 82 -21.56 12.89 -0.93
CA VAL A 82 -20.58 13.68 -1.66
C VAL A 82 -20.87 15.15 -1.44
N PRO A 83 -19.85 15.98 -1.18
CA PRO A 83 -20.03 17.42 -1.11
C PRO A 83 -20.34 18.00 -2.51
N ASN A 84 -21.48 18.67 -2.64
CA ASN A 84 -21.78 19.50 -3.79
C ASN A 84 -21.14 20.88 -3.59
N LEU A 85 -20.06 21.14 -4.34
CA LEU A 85 -19.28 22.37 -4.27
C LEU A 85 -20.06 23.62 -4.74
N GLU A 86 -21.07 23.47 -5.58
CA GLU A 86 -21.87 24.58 -6.11
C GLU A 86 -23.03 24.95 -5.18
N LEU A 87 -23.65 23.95 -4.54
CA LEU A 87 -24.81 24.14 -3.65
C LEU A 87 -24.43 24.26 -2.17
N GLY A 88 -23.21 23.86 -1.77
CA GLY A 88 -22.79 23.81 -0.37
C GLY A 88 -23.51 22.75 0.47
N GLU A 89 -24.24 21.85 -0.18
CA GLU A 89 -25.00 20.76 0.45
C GLU A 89 -24.31 19.39 0.24
N LEU A 90 -24.63 18.43 1.09
CA LEU A 90 -24.22 17.03 0.91
C LEU A 90 -25.28 16.30 0.11
N GLU A 91 -24.88 15.70 -1.00
CA GLU A 91 -25.75 14.85 -1.81
C GLU A 91 -25.36 13.39 -1.63
N PRO A 92 -26.31 12.45 -1.51
CA PRO A 92 -25.99 11.03 -1.63
C PRO A 92 -25.23 10.79 -2.93
N LEU A 93 -24.06 10.14 -2.84
CA LEU A 93 -23.19 9.85 -3.99
C LEU A 93 -23.98 9.29 -5.18
N PHE A 94 -24.97 8.46 -4.85
CA PHE A 94 -25.95 7.95 -5.77
C PHE A 94 -27.34 8.27 -5.20
N LYS A 95 -28.18 8.97 -5.98
CA LYS A 95 -29.63 9.07 -5.72
C LYS A 95 -30.31 7.70 -5.51
N LYS A 96 -29.64 6.61 -5.92
CA LYS A 96 -29.90 5.23 -5.53
C LYS A 96 -28.58 4.47 -5.54
N PHE A 97 -27.95 4.24 -4.39
CA PHE A 97 -27.19 2.99 -4.24
C PHE A 97 -28.21 1.90 -4.53
N ARG A 98 -28.03 1.14 -5.62
CA ARG A 98 -28.97 0.03 -5.84
C ARG A 98 -28.74 -0.92 -4.67
N THR A 99 -29.79 -1.51 -4.12
CA THR A 99 -29.71 -2.50 -3.02
C THR A 99 -28.68 -3.61 -3.27
N ASP A 100 -28.32 -3.83 -4.54
CA ASP A 100 -27.31 -4.78 -4.98
C ASP A 100 -25.87 -4.28 -4.74
N GLU A 101 -25.57 -3.00 -4.93
CA GLU A 101 -24.24 -2.40 -4.72
C GLU A 101 -23.87 -2.36 -3.23
N GLU A 102 -24.84 -2.05 -2.35
CA GLU A 102 -24.63 -2.13 -0.89
C GLU A 102 -24.35 -3.56 -0.45
N LYS A 103 -25.13 -4.53 -0.95
CA LYS A 103 -24.89 -5.96 -0.70
C LYS A 103 -23.52 -6.39 -1.22
N GLU A 104 -23.10 -5.87 -2.37
CA GLU A 104 -21.75 -6.12 -2.87
C GLU A 104 -20.69 -5.56 -1.95
N MET A 105 -20.80 -4.30 -1.49
CA MET A 105 -19.86 -3.70 -0.54
C MET A 105 -19.76 -4.51 0.76
N LYS A 106 -20.92 -4.88 1.35
CA LYS A 106 -20.97 -5.74 2.53
C LYS A 106 -20.24 -7.07 2.29
N ARG A 107 -20.41 -7.70 1.12
CA ARG A 107 -19.68 -8.94 0.76
C ARG A 107 -18.18 -8.72 0.64
N ILE A 108 -17.71 -7.57 0.12
CA ILE A 108 -16.28 -7.24 0.08
C ILE A 108 -15.72 -7.18 1.50
N MET A 109 -16.37 -6.41 2.37
CA MET A 109 -15.97 -6.23 3.77
C MET A 109 -15.99 -7.55 4.55
N GLN A 110 -17.04 -8.37 4.38
CA GLN A 110 -17.13 -9.70 5.00
C GLN A 110 -15.99 -10.62 4.57
N ARG A 111 -15.63 -10.65 3.27
CA ARG A 111 -14.49 -11.46 2.79
C ARG A 111 -13.17 -11.00 3.40
N LEU A 112 -12.95 -9.69 3.43
CA LEU A 112 -11.76 -9.10 4.05
C LEU A 112 -11.67 -9.45 5.54
N ASP A 113 -12.78 -9.36 6.27
CA ASP A 113 -12.86 -9.71 7.68
C ASP A 113 -12.56 -11.19 7.93
N VAL A 114 -13.13 -12.10 7.12
CA VAL A 114 -12.83 -13.54 7.19
C VAL A 114 -11.35 -13.82 6.98
N LEU A 115 -10.74 -13.23 5.93
CA LEU A 115 -9.32 -13.40 5.64
C LEU A 115 -8.44 -12.83 6.75
N ALA A 116 -8.79 -11.66 7.28
CA ALA A 116 -8.04 -11.02 8.34
C ALA A 116 -8.09 -11.80 9.65
N LYS A 117 -9.27 -12.26 10.08
CA LYS A 117 -9.43 -13.10 11.27
C LYS A 117 -8.59 -14.37 11.14
N HIS A 118 -8.67 -15.03 9.99
CA HIS A 118 -7.85 -16.23 9.73
C HIS A 118 -6.35 -15.93 9.77
N ALA A 119 -5.91 -14.78 9.24
CA ALA A 119 -4.52 -14.36 9.30
C ALA A 119 -4.05 -14.10 10.74
N VAL A 120 -4.88 -13.44 11.55
CA VAL A 120 -4.61 -13.18 12.97
C VAL A 120 -4.50 -14.49 13.76
N GLU A 121 -5.48 -15.39 13.61
CA GLU A 121 -5.54 -16.69 14.29
C GLU A 121 -4.30 -17.55 14.00
N ASN A 122 -3.84 -17.56 12.74
CA ASN A 122 -2.70 -18.37 12.31
C ASN A 122 -1.35 -17.64 12.44
N GLY A 123 -1.34 -16.38 12.87
CA GLY A 123 -0.12 -15.58 13.00
C GLY A 123 0.60 -15.33 11.67
N VAL A 124 -0.12 -15.35 10.55
CA VAL A 124 0.42 -15.06 9.22
C VAL A 124 0.08 -13.62 8.81
N ARG A 125 0.90 -12.99 7.97
CA ARG A 125 0.63 -11.61 7.53
C ARG A 125 -0.29 -11.61 6.31
N LEU A 126 -1.31 -10.74 6.31
CA LEU A 126 -2.16 -10.48 5.16
C LEU A 126 -1.73 -9.16 4.51
N MET A 127 -1.24 -9.22 3.28
CA MET A 127 -0.81 -8.03 2.53
C MET A 127 -1.78 -7.78 1.39
N VAL A 128 -2.46 -6.64 1.42
CA VAL A 128 -3.39 -6.25 0.34
C VAL A 128 -2.57 -5.54 -0.74
N ASP A 129 -2.58 -6.09 -1.95
CA ASP A 129 -1.86 -5.52 -3.09
C ASP A 129 -2.52 -4.21 -3.54
N ALA A 130 -1.68 -3.30 -4.04
CA ALA A 130 -2.14 -2.07 -4.67
C ALA A 130 -2.38 -2.28 -6.16
N GLU A 131 -3.41 -1.64 -6.70
CA GLU A 131 -3.79 -1.71 -8.12
C GLU A 131 -3.58 -0.34 -8.80
N GLN A 132 -4.34 -0.03 -9.86
CA GLN A 132 -4.26 1.26 -10.54
C GLN A 132 -4.82 2.41 -9.69
N THR A 133 -4.35 3.63 -9.96
CA THR A 133 -4.64 4.84 -9.18
C THR A 133 -6.13 5.12 -8.98
N TYR A 134 -6.98 4.75 -9.94
CA TYR A 134 -8.42 4.98 -9.91
C TYR A 134 -9.20 3.94 -9.08
N LEU A 135 -8.57 2.85 -8.66
CA LEU A 135 -9.13 1.88 -7.71
C LEU A 135 -8.48 1.98 -6.33
N GLN A 136 -7.26 2.55 -6.28
CA GLN A 136 -6.40 2.50 -5.12
C GLN A 136 -6.96 3.22 -3.87
N PRO A 137 -7.66 4.37 -3.96
CA PRO A 137 -8.23 5.02 -2.78
C PRO A 137 -9.18 4.10 -1.99
N ALA A 138 -10.08 3.39 -2.68
CA ALA A 138 -10.99 2.42 -2.07
C ALA A 138 -10.23 1.25 -1.42
N ILE A 139 -9.28 0.66 -2.16
CA ILE A 139 -8.48 -0.48 -1.67
C ILE A 139 -7.67 -0.08 -0.43
N SER A 140 -7.02 1.08 -0.48
CA SER A 140 -6.22 1.62 0.62
C SER A 140 -7.08 1.89 1.84
N LYS A 141 -8.23 2.56 1.68
CA LYS A 141 -9.15 2.87 2.78
C LYS A 141 -9.64 1.61 3.48
N LEU A 142 -10.16 0.63 2.71
CA LEU A 142 -10.60 -0.66 3.26
C LEU A 142 -9.48 -1.38 4.00
N THR A 143 -8.24 -1.30 3.50
CA THR A 143 -7.09 -1.95 4.13
C THR A 143 -6.66 -1.26 5.42
N VAL A 144 -6.64 0.08 5.44
CA VAL A 144 -6.31 0.87 6.64
C VAL A 144 -7.36 0.67 7.72
N ASP A 145 -8.65 0.60 7.36
CA ASP A 145 -9.73 0.27 8.30
C ASP A 145 -9.54 -1.13 8.88
N LEU A 146 -9.15 -2.10 8.06
CA LEU A 146 -8.82 -3.44 8.51
C LEU A 146 -7.60 -3.47 9.44
N GLN A 147 -6.58 -2.63 9.20
CA GLN A 147 -5.46 -2.44 10.13
C GLN A 147 -5.95 -1.86 11.46
N ARG A 148 -6.74 -0.80 11.43
CA ARG A 148 -7.33 -0.16 12.61
C ARG A 148 -8.07 -1.18 13.48
N LEU A 149 -8.79 -2.11 12.87
CA LEU A 149 -9.55 -3.14 13.60
C LEU A 149 -8.66 -4.26 14.14
N GLN A 150 -7.74 -4.78 13.33
CA GLN A 150 -7.07 -6.06 13.59
C GLN A 150 -5.64 -5.91 14.14
N ASN A 151 -4.93 -4.83 13.82
CA ASN A 151 -3.54 -4.62 14.25
C ASN A 151 -3.45 -4.02 15.67
N ARG A 152 -4.14 -4.61 16.65
CA ARG A 152 -4.17 -4.09 18.03
C ARG A 152 -2.93 -4.43 18.83
N GLU A 153 -2.51 -5.70 18.83
CA GLU A 153 -1.33 -6.15 19.58
C GLU A 153 -0.06 -6.22 18.71
N LYS A 154 -0.24 -6.60 17.44
CA LYS A 154 0.84 -6.74 16.47
C LYS A 154 0.31 -6.45 15.06
N PRO A 155 1.15 -5.93 14.15
CA PRO A 155 0.73 -5.69 12.78
C PRO A 155 0.63 -7.01 12.01
N VAL A 156 -0.57 -7.33 11.54
CA VAL A 156 -0.91 -8.51 10.76
C VAL A 156 -1.32 -8.12 9.34
N ILE A 157 -2.10 -7.04 9.23
CA ILE A 157 -2.61 -6.50 7.97
C ILE A 157 -1.65 -5.44 7.46
N PHE A 158 -1.26 -5.52 6.18
CA PHE A 158 -0.35 -4.59 5.52
C PHE A 158 -1.04 -3.94 4.33
N ASN A 159 -0.99 -2.60 4.30
CA ASN A 159 -1.37 -1.81 3.13
C ASN A 159 -0.17 -1.63 2.19
N THR A 160 -0.40 -1.67 0.88
CA THR A 160 0.66 -1.48 -0.11
C THR A 160 0.70 -0.02 -0.58
N TYR A 161 1.86 0.62 -0.43
CA TYR A 161 2.10 1.98 -0.93
C TYR A 161 3.02 1.92 -2.15
N GLN A 162 2.60 2.59 -3.23
CA GLN A 162 3.30 2.59 -4.51
C GLN A 162 4.11 3.88 -4.66
N CYS A 163 5.42 3.81 -4.46
CA CYS A 163 6.32 4.96 -4.43
C CYS A 163 6.60 5.59 -5.81
N TYR A 164 6.07 5.04 -6.90
CA TYR A 164 6.02 5.72 -8.20
C TYR A 164 4.98 6.85 -8.24
N LEU A 165 4.03 6.91 -7.30
CA LEU A 165 3.05 7.98 -7.23
C LEU A 165 3.65 9.22 -6.57
N LYS A 166 3.23 10.41 -7.04
CA LYS A 166 3.61 11.69 -6.43
C LYS A 166 3.10 11.82 -4.99
N GLU A 167 1.92 11.27 -4.71
CA GLU A 167 1.23 11.35 -3.40
C GLU A 167 1.71 10.30 -2.38
N ALA A 168 2.59 9.36 -2.77
CA ALA A 168 2.90 8.18 -1.96
C ALA A 168 3.41 8.51 -0.54
N TYR A 169 4.18 9.59 -0.39
CA TYR A 169 4.68 10.03 0.90
C TYR A 169 3.55 10.60 1.77
N ASP A 170 2.73 11.49 1.21
CA ASP A 170 1.69 12.18 1.95
C ASP A 170 0.60 11.21 2.41
N SER A 171 0.18 10.28 1.54
CA SER A 171 -0.78 9.25 1.93
C SER A 171 -0.25 8.34 3.04
N MET A 172 1.00 7.86 2.91
CA MET A 172 1.60 6.97 3.89
C MET A 172 1.82 7.67 5.24
N THR A 173 2.33 8.90 5.25
CA THR A 173 2.54 9.65 6.49
C THR A 173 1.23 9.97 7.17
N ALA A 174 0.18 10.32 6.43
CA ALA A 174 -1.16 10.52 6.97
C ALA A 174 -1.67 9.27 7.71
N ASP A 175 -1.56 8.09 7.09
CA ASP A 175 -2.00 6.82 7.69
C ASP A 175 -1.17 6.45 8.94
N VAL A 176 0.15 6.70 8.93
CA VAL A 176 1.00 6.51 10.11
C VAL A 176 0.55 7.44 11.25
N GLN A 177 0.28 8.70 10.97
CA GLN A 177 -0.16 9.66 11.99
C GLN A 177 -1.55 9.31 12.53
N LEU A 178 -2.46 8.84 11.67
CA LEU A 178 -3.75 8.32 12.09
C LEU A 178 -3.58 7.12 13.04
N SER A 179 -2.69 6.19 12.70
CA SER A 179 -2.40 5.02 13.56
C SER A 179 -1.87 5.39 14.94
N LYS A 180 -1.06 6.46 15.03
CA LYS A 180 -0.55 6.99 16.29
C LYS A 180 -1.66 7.61 17.12
N ARG A 181 -2.54 8.40 16.49
CA ARG A 181 -3.66 9.07 17.16
C ARG A 181 -4.66 8.10 17.77
N GLU A 182 -4.95 7.01 17.07
CA GLU A 182 -5.97 6.04 17.52
C GLU A 182 -5.39 4.75 18.11
N GLY A 183 -4.07 4.61 18.11
CA GLY A 183 -3.34 3.59 18.88
C GLY A 183 -3.37 2.18 18.31
N TRP A 184 -3.26 1.99 16.99
CA TRP A 184 -3.02 0.67 16.38
C TRP A 184 -1.59 0.53 15.84
N HIS A 185 -1.17 -0.69 15.53
CA HIS A 185 0.13 -0.98 14.93
C HIS A 185 0.08 -0.82 13.41
N PHE A 186 0.81 0.15 12.88
CA PHE A 186 0.88 0.40 11.46
C PHE A 186 1.69 -0.66 10.71
N ALA A 187 1.25 -1.06 9.53
CA ALA A 187 2.03 -1.93 8.65
C ALA A 187 1.94 -1.53 7.18
N ALA A 188 3.10 -1.39 6.54
CA ALA A 188 3.20 -1.01 5.14
C ALA A 188 4.02 -2.01 4.33
N LYS A 189 3.62 -2.24 3.09
CA LYS A 189 4.43 -2.84 2.03
C LYS A 189 4.80 -1.73 1.05
N LEU A 190 6.08 -1.39 0.97
CA LEU A 190 6.58 -0.40 0.03
C LEU A 190 7.02 -1.08 -1.27
N VAL A 191 6.39 -0.69 -2.37
CA VAL A 191 6.76 -1.08 -3.74
C VAL A 191 7.08 0.18 -4.56
N ARG A 192 7.80 0.05 -5.67
CA ARG A 192 7.86 1.14 -6.65
C ARG A 192 6.49 1.30 -7.32
N GLY A 193 6.04 0.28 -8.03
CA GLY A 193 4.78 0.28 -8.77
C GLY A 193 4.86 -0.68 -9.94
N ALA A 194 3.71 -1.12 -10.46
CA ALA A 194 3.63 -2.13 -11.53
C ALA A 194 2.74 -1.70 -12.71
N TYR A 195 2.21 -0.47 -12.68
CA TYR A 195 1.20 0.00 -13.63
C TYR A 195 1.64 1.30 -14.36
N MET A 196 2.93 1.66 -14.32
CA MET A 196 3.47 2.92 -14.87
C MET A 196 2.98 3.23 -16.29
N ASP A 197 3.08 2.27 -17.20
CA ASP A 197 2.68 2.46 -18.61
C ASP A 197 1.17 2.75 -18.72
N GLN A 198 0.34 1.98 -17.99
CA GLN A 198 -1.12 2.14 -17.98
C GLN A 198 -1.54 3.49 -17.38
N GLU A 199 -0.85 3.96 -16.34
CA GLU A 199 -1.15 5.26 -15.72
C GLU A 199 -0.85 6.41 -16.69
N ARG A 200 0.30 6.37 -17.37
CA ARG A 200 0.68 7.42 -18.34
C ARG A 200 -0.23 7.42 -19.57
N GLU A 201 -0.53 6.25 -20.13
CA GLU A 201 -1.45 6.13 -21.27
C GLU A 201 -2.83 6.69 -20.92
N ARG A 202 -3.37 6.31 -19.75
CA ARG A 202 -4.67 6.79 -19.29
C ARG A 202 -4.69 8.30 -19.03
N ALA A 203 -3.64 8.85 -18.41
CA ALA A 203 -3.53 10.29 -18.17
C ALA A 203 -3.52 11.08 -19.49
N ALA A 204 -2.80 10.59 -20.50
CA ALA A 204 -2.76 11.20 -21.83
C ALA A 204 -4.10 11.10 -22.59
N GLU A 205 -4.79 9.96 -22.48
CA GLU A 205 -6.08 9.72 -23.14
C GLU A 205 -7.21 10.58 -22.56
N ILE A 206 -7.28 10.67 -21.22
CA ILE A 206 -8.35 11.41 -20.52
C ILE A 206 -7.99 12.90 -20.37
N GLY A 207 -6.70 13.25 -20.38
CA GLY A 207 -6.23 14.63 -20.28
C GLY A 207 -6.11 15.18 -18.85
N TYR A 208 -5.83 14.31 -17.86
CA TYR A 208 -5.53 14.74 -16.49
C TYR A 208 -4.02 14.68 -16.20
N GLU A 209 -3.59 15.32 -15.11
CA GLU A 209 -2.17 15.34 -14.73
C GLU A 209 -1.65 13.91 -14.47
N ASP A 210 -0.49 13.59 -15.03
CA ASP A 210 0.19 12.33 -14.78
C ASP A 210 0.44 12.14 -13.26
N PRO A 211 -0.14 11.10 -12.62
CA PRO A 211 -0.06 10.91 -11.17
C PRO A 211 1.30 10.34 -10.73
N ILE A 212 2.16 9.92 -11.67
CA ILE A 212 3.42 9.25 -11.37
C ILE A 212 4.62 10.20 -11.45
N ASN A 213 5.68 9.84 -10.72
CA ASN A 213 6.95 10.53 -10.73
C ASN A 213 7.54 10.58 -12.14
N PRO A 214 8.29 11.65 -12.49
CA PRO A 214 8.73 11.88 -13.87
C PRO A 214 9.67 10.78 -14.38
N ASP A 215 10.52 10.23 -13.51
CA ASP A 215 11.51 9.23 -13.89
C ASP A 215 11.79 8.21 -12.77
N TYR A 216 12.63 7.22 -13.10
CA TYR A 216 13.06 6.17 -12.19
C TYR A 216 13.79 6.70 -10.95
N GLU A 217 14.57 7.78 -11.08
CA GLU A 217 15.34 8.34 -9.97
C GLU A 217 14.44 9.12 -9.03
N ALA A 218 13.46 9.85 -9.55
CA ALA A 218 12.41 10.49 -8.76
C ALA A 218 11.60 9.44 -7.99
N THR A 219 11.23 8.33 -8.63
CA THR A 219 10.58 7.18 -7.96
C THR A 219 11.47 6.57 -6.88
N SER A 220 12.78 6.44 -7.13
CA SER A 220 13.72 5.89 -6.15
C SER A 220 13.91 6.83 -4.95
N ARG A 221 13.98 8.15 -5.18
CA ARG A 221 13.99 9.16 -4.11
C ARG A 221 12.70 9.11 -3.29
N MET A 222 11.54 9.01 -3.94
CA MET A 222 10.26 8.85 -3.25
C MET A 222 10.24 7.58 -2.39
N TYR A 223 10.70 6.45 -2.93
CA TYR A 223 10.79 5.20 -2.18
C TYR A 223 11.68 5.33 -0.94
N HIS A 224 12.88 5.90 -1.08
CA HIS A 224 13.79 6.11 0.05
C HIS A 224 13.22 7.10 1.07
N ARG A 225 12.51 8.15 0.63
CA ARG A 225 11.83 9.11 1.52
C ARG A 225 10.75 8.41 2.36
N CYS A 226 9.89 7.61 1.76
CA CYS A 226 8.87 6.83 2.47
C CYS A 226 9.52 5.81 3.44
N LEU A 227 10.53 5.09 2.97
CA LEU A 227 11.24 4.08 3.76
C LEU A 227 11.91 4.70 4.98
N ASP A 228 12.64 5.80 4.80
CA ASP A 228 13.37 6.47 5.87
C ASP A 228 12.42 6.94 6.98
N TYR A 229 11.29 7.55 6.59
CA TYR A 229 10.25 7.94 7.54
C TYR A 229 9.71 6.74 8.34
N LEU A 230 9.41 5.61 7.68
CA LEU A 230 8.94 4.41 8.38
C LEU A 230 10.01 3.81 9.29
N LEU A 231 11.27 3.77 8.85
CA LEU A 231 12.35 3.26 9.69
C LEU A 231 12.57 4.12 10.92
N ASP A 232 12.48 5.46 10.78
CA ASP A 232 12.54 6.38 11.92
C ASP A 232 11.37 6.15 12.88
N GLU A 233 10.16 5.96 12.39
CA GLU A 233 9.01 5.65 13.25
C GLU A 233 9.12 4.29 13.94
N ILE A 234 9.61 3.26 13.24
CA ILE A 234 9.93 1.96 13.83
C ILE A 234 10.98 2.12 14.94
N ALA A 235 12.01 2.91 14.69
CA ALA A 235 13.10 3.19 15.63
C ALA A 235 12.62 3.96 16.87
N LEU A 236 11.61 4.82 16.73
CA LEU A 236 11.06 5.61 17.83
C LEU A 236 10.09 4.82 18.71
N ASN A 237 9.14 4.08 18.12
CA ASN A 237 8.00 3.55 18.88
C ASN A 237 7.78 2.04 18.77
N ARG A 238 8.48 1.34 17.85
CA ARG A 238 8.32 -0.11 17.59
C ARG A 238 6.88 -0.56 17.25
N ARG A 239 5.96 0.38 16.99
CA ARG A 239 4.55 0.13 16.64
C ARG A 239 4.29 0.10 15.13
N ALA A 240 5.30 0.34 14.31
CA ALA A 240 5.21 0.16 12.86
C ALA A 240 5.98 -1.09 12.40
N ARG A 241 5.61 -1.63 11.23
CA ARG A 241 6.43 -2.59 10.47
C ARG A 241 6.40 -2.26 8.98
N VAL A 242 7.48 -2.60 8.30
CA VAL A 242 7.61 -2.36 6.85
C VAL A 242 8.10 -3.59 6.11
N MET A 243 7.45 -3.89 4.99
CA MET A 243 7.92 -4.81 3.97
C MET A 243 8.57 -4.01 2.84
N VAL A 244 9.89 -4.12 2.73
CA VAL A 244 10.71 -3.53 1.67
C VAL A 244 10.66 -4.45 0.46
N ALA A 245 9.65 -4.26 -0.39
CA ALA A 245 9.47 -5.04 -1.60
C ALA A 245 10.27 -4.43 -2.76
N SER A 246 11.52 -4.89 -2.93
CA SER A 246 12.43 -4.40 -3.96
C SER A 246 13.47 -5.43 -4.39
N HIS A 247 13.73 -5.48 -5.70
CA HIS A 247 14.88 -6.19 -6.28
C HIS A 247 16.09 -5.30 -6.51
N ASN A 248 16.01 -4.02 -6.17
CA ASN A 248 17.11 -3.10 -6.36
C ASN A 248 18.11 -3.20 -5.19
N GLU A 249 19.34 -3.54 -5.51
CA GLU A 249 20.43 -3.73 -4.54
C GLU A 249 20.75 -2.45 -3.76
N ASP A 250 20.64 -1.27 -4.38
CA ASP A 250 20.91 0.01 -3.72
C ASP A 250 19.84 0.34 -2.68
N THR A 251 18.57 0.06 -2.96
CA THR A 251 17.47 0.17 -1.99
C THR A 251 17.66 -0.80 -0.82
N VAL A 252 18.09 -2.04 -1.09
CA VAL A 252 18.39 -3.00 -0.02
C VAL A 252 19.57 -2.53 0.82
N LYS A 253 20.68 -2.10 0.20
CA LYS A 253 21.84 -1.54 0.93
C LYS A 253 21.49 -0.28 1.70
N HIS A 254 20.65 0.59 1.16
CA HIS A 254 20.13 1.77 1.86
C HIS A 254 19.37 1.36 3.12
N THR A 255 18.44 0.41 3.00
CA THR A 255 17.68 -0.14 4.12
C THR A 255 18.61 -0.69 5.20
N LEU A 256 19.59 -1.52 4.83
CA LEU A 256 20.54 -2.12 5.76
C LEU A 256 21.38 -1.06 6.49
N ARG A 257 21.86 -0.03 5.77
CA ARG A 257 22.61 1.09 6.38
C ARG A 257 21.75 1.85 7.38
N ARG A 258 20.51 2.18 7.02
CA ARG A 258 19.56 2.87 7.91
C ARG A 258 19.23 2.04 9.15
N MET A 259 18.93 0.75 8.98
CA MET A 259 18.70 -0.17 10.09
C MET A 259 19.89 -0.21 11.06
N ASN A 260 21.12 -0.30 10.54
CA ASN A 260 22.32 -0.27 11.37
C ASN A 260 22.48 1.05 12.15
N THR A 261 22.27 2.19 11.49
CA THR A 261 22.33 3.52 12.12
C THR A 261 21.28 3.69 13.22
N LEU A 262 20.09 3.12 13.01
CA LEU A 262 18.95 3.20 13.95
C LEU A 262 18.96 2.11 15.02
N GLY A 263 19.96 1.21 15.00
CA GLY A 263 20.04 0.08 15.93
C GLY A 263 18.90 -0.95 15.78
N LEU A 264 18.31 -1.06 14.59
CA LEU A 264 17.26 -2.03 14.29
C LEU A 264 17.88 -3.39 13.93
N LEU A 265 17.66 -4.37 14.80
CA LEU A 265 18.26 -5.69 14.68
C LEU A 265 17.37 -6.64 13.85
N PRO A 266 17.96 -7.53 13.03
CA PRO A 266 17.20 -8.50 12.23
C PRO A 266 16.21 -9.34 13.04
N ARG A 267 16.63 -9.78 14.24
CA ARG A 267 15.86 -10.61 15.17
C ARG A 267 14.57 -9.96 15.69
N GLU A 268 14.44 -8.63 15.62
CA GLU A 268 13.23 -7.92 16.05
C GLU A 268 12.07 -8.10 15.04
N ASN A 269 12.34 -8.58 13.82
CA ASN A 269 11.34 -8.82 12.77
C ASN A 269 10.46 -7.60 12.47
N LEU A 270 11.02 -6.39 12.56
CA LEU A 270 10.32 -5.12 12.32
C LEU A 270 10.35 -4.71 10.85
N VAL A 271 11.42 -5.10 10.15
CA VAL A 271 11.67 -4.84 8.74
C VAL A 271 11.76 -6.18 8.02
N TYR A 272 11.00 -6.31 6.94
CA TYR A 272 10.95 -7.49 6.10
C TYR A 272 11.44 -7.15 4.69
N PHE A 273 12.10 -8.09 4.02
CA PHE A 273 12.52 -7.93 2.63
C PHE A 273 11.66 -8.81 1.73
N GLY A 274 11.09 -8.24 0.67
CA GLY A 274 10.18 -8.93 -0.24
C GLY A 274 10.72 -8.91 -1.66
N GLN A 275 10.82 -10.09 -2.27
CA GLN A 275 11.28 -10.25 -3.65
C GLN A 275 10.41 -11.26 -4.38
N LEU A 276 10.21 -11.09 -5.68
CA LEU A 276 9.52 -12.08 -6.50
C LEU A 276 10.37 -13.36 -6.63
N LEU A 277 9.72 -14.51 -6.63
CA LEU A 277 10.37 -15.80 -6.86
C LEU A 277 10.99 -15.84 -8.26
N GLY A 278 12.20 -16.42 -8.36
CA GLY A 278 12.95 -16.53 -9.61
C GLY A 278 13.67 -15.25 -10.02
N MET A 279 13.77 -14.26 -9.12
CA MET A 279 14.47 -13.00 -9.38
C MET A 279 15.38 -12.61 -8.22
N CYS A 280 16.59 -12.20 -8.56
CA CYS A 280 17.55 -11.56 -7.66
C CYS A 280 17.89 -12.37 -6.40
N ASP A 281 18.11 -13.67 -6.56
CA ASP A 281 18.48 -14.57 -5.46
C ASP A 281 19.86 -14.21 -4.86
N GLN A 282 20.74 -13.59 -5.65
CA GLN A 282 21.99 -13.00 -5.18
C GLN A 282 21.82 -11.90 -4.12
N ILE A 283 20.61 -11.35 -3.97
CA ILE A 283 20.25 -10.42 -2.89
C ILE A 283 19.58 -11.17 -1.73
N SER A 284 18.65 -12.09 -2.04
CA SER A 284 17.85 -12.80 -1.04
C SER A 284 18.69 -13.73 -0.16
N PHE A 285 19.61 -14.50 -0.74
CA PHE A 285 20.39 -15.49 0.02
C PHE A 285 21.30 -14.84 1.06
N PRO A 286 22.13 -13.81 0.73
CA PRO A 286 22.94 -13.15 1.75
C PRO A 286 22.10 -12.50 2.87
N LEU A 287 20.94 -11.91 2.53
CA LEU A 287 20.03 -11.36 3.54
C LEU A 287 19.51 -12.44 4.50
N GLY A 288 19.07 -13.58 3.97
CA GLY A 288 18.61 -14.70 4.78
C GLY A 288 19.72 -15.27 5.66
N GLN A 289 20.93 -15.45 5.12
CA GLN A 289 22.10 -15.91 5.88
C GLN A 289 22.51 -14.94 6.99
N ALA A 290 22.30 -13.64 6.79
CA ALA A 290 22.53 -12.62 7.80
C ALA A 290 21.39 -12.50 8.84
N GLY A 291 20.39 -13.38 8.79
CA GLY A 291 19.29 -13.45 9.77
C GLY A 291 18.15 -12.47 9.54
N PHE A 292 18.09 -11.81 8.37
CA PHE A 292 16.96 -10.95 8.02
C PHE A 292 15.75 -11.78 7.56
N ALA A 293 14.56 -11.27 7.85
CA ALA A 293 13.33 -11.90 7.39
C ALA A 293 13.10 -11.58 5.89
N VAL A 294 13.35 -12.59 5.05
CA VAL A 294 13.23 -12.49 3.58
C VAL A 294 12.06 -13.33 3.09
N TYR A 295 11.21 -12.74 2.24
CA TYR A 295 10.02 -13.35 1.68
C TYR A 295 10.11 -13.40 0.16
N LYS A 296 9.73 -14.56 -0.39
CA LYS A 296 9.55 -14.72 -1.83
C LYS A 296 8.07 -14.65 -2.18
N TYR A 297 7.70 -13.71 -3.03
CA TYR A 297 6.35 -13.63 -3.61
C TYR A 297 6.22 -14.71 -4.68
N VAL A 298 5.36 -15.68 -4.41
CA VAL A 298 5.11 -16.83 -5.29
C VAL A 298 3.70 -16.72 -5.84
N PRO A 299 3.50 -16.37 -7.12
CA PRO A 299 2.20 -16.54 -7.75
C PRO A 299 1.88 -18.03 -7.84
N TYR A 300 0.67 -18.43 -7.48
CA TYR A 300 0.20 -19.81 -7.63
C TYR A 300 -1.22 -19.79 -8.20
N GLY A 301 -1.51 -20.72 -9.10
CA GLY A 301 -2.82 -20.85 -9.73
C GLY A 301 -2.75 -21.36 -11.17
N PRO A 302 -3.90 -21.57 -11.81
CA PRO A 302 -3.99 -21.93 -13.23
C PRO A 302 -3.30 -20.89 -14.12
N VAL A 303 -2.66 -21.34 -15.20
CA VAL A 303 -1.90 -20.47 -16.13
C VAL A 303 -2.75 -19.30 -16.63
N SER A 304 -4.00 -19.57 -17.02
CA SER A 304 -4.94 -18.56 -17.52
C SER A 304 -5.20 -17.42 -16.53
N GLU A 305 -5.19 -17.70 -15.23
CA GLU A 305 -5.43 -16.72 -14.17
C GLU A 305 -4.18 -15.89 -13.85
N VAL A 306 -2.98 -16.47 -14.05
CA VAL A 306 -1.70 -15.79 -13.80
C VAL A 306 -1.13 -15.08 -15.03
N MET A 307 -1.75 -15.20 -16.22
CA MET A 307 -1.30 -14.52 -17.43
C MET A 307 -1.11 -13.00 -17.27
N PRO A 308 -2.04 -12.25 -16.65
CA PRO A 308 -1.84 -10.82 -16.42
C PRO A 308 -0.61 -10.52 -15.54
N TYR A 309 -0.33 -11.36 -14.54
CA TYR A 309 0.86 -11.25 -13.71
C TYR A 309 2.13 -11.49 -14.55
N LEU A 310 2.16 -12.55 -15.36
CA LEU A 310 3.29 -12.88 -16.22
C LEU A 310 3.59 -11.77 -17.24
N SER A 311 2.55 -11.13 -17.80
CA SER A 311 2.72 -10.00 -18.71
C SER A 311 3.43 -8.81 -18.05
N ARG A 312 2.98 -8.42 -16.84
CA ARG A 312 3.64 -7.35 -16.07
C ARG A 312 5.08 -7.71 -15.71
N ARG A 313 5.35 -8.98 -15.39
CA ARG A 313 6.73 -9.46 -15.16
C ARG A 313 7.61 -9.38 -16.40
N ALA A 314 7.07 -9.72 -17.56
CA ALA A 314 7.79 -9.59 -18.82
C ALA A 314 8.14 -8.12 -19.12
N GLN A 315 7.21 -7.19 -18.86
CA GLN A 315 7.45 -5.74 -18.99
C GLN A 315 8.52 -5.25 -18.01
N GLU A 316 8.42 -5.60 -16.72
CA GLU A 316 9.42 -5.24 -15.70
C GLU A 316 10.82 -5.77 -16.04
N ASN A 317 10.90 -7.03 -16.50
CA ASN A 317 12.17 -7.67 -16.83
C ASN A 317 12.86 -7.08 -18.06
N ARG A 318 12.12 -6.45 -18.99
CA ARG A 318 12.73 -5.71 -20.11
C ARG A 318 13.63 -4.56 -19.62
N GLY A 319 13.26 -3.90 -18.52
CA GLY A 319 14.08 -2.87 -17.88
C GLY A 319 15.23 -3.43 -17.02
N PHE A 320 15.18 -4.70 -16.65
CA PHE A 320 16.07 -5.34 -15.67
C PHE A 320 17.28 -6.08 -16.28
N MET A 321 17.55 -5.90 -17.57
CA MET A 321 18.62 -6.59 -18.32
C MET A 321 20.01 -6.55 -17.63
N LYS A 322 20.32 -5.47 -16.89
CA LYS A 322 21.58 -5.35 -16.12
C LYS A 322 21.66 -6.31 -14.92
N GLY A 323 20.54 -6.57 -14.24
CA GLY A 323 20.49 -7.48 -13.08
C GLY A 323 20.74 -8.94 -13.47
N VAL A 324 20.20 -9.35 -14.62
CA VAL A 324 20.37 -10.70 -15.18
C VAL A 324 21.82 -10.98 -15.59
N GLN A 325 22.52 -9.99 -16.14
CA GLN A 325 23.94 -10.12 -16.47
C GLN A 325 24.80 -10.39 -15.23
N LYS A 326 24.58 -9.59 -14.16
CA LYS A 326 25.30 -9.77 -12.89
C LYS A 326 25.00 -11.12 -12.23
N GLU A 327 23.74 -11.56 -12.25
CA GLU A 327 23.35 -12.88 -11.74
C GLU A 327 24.07 -13.99 -12.50
N ARG A 328 24.10 -13.93 -13.83
CA ARG A 328 24.82 -14.90 -14.66
C ARG A 328 26.32 -14.92 -14.38
N GLU A 329 26.94 -13.75 -14.18
CA GLU A 329 28.36 -13.66 -13.81
C GLU A 329 28.64 -14.31 -12.45
N LEU A 330 27.77 -14.09 -11.46
CA LEU A 330 27.90 -14.69 -10.12
C LEU A 330 27.71 -16.21 -10.17
N LEU A 331 26.72 -16.70 -10.92
CA LEU A 331 26.51 -18.14 -11.13
C LEU A 331 27.71 -18.79 -11.82
N TRP A 332 28.28 -18.12 -12.82
CA TRP A 332 29.47 -18.61 -13.52
C TRP A 332 30.69 -18.66 -12.60
N LYS A 333 30.87 -17.64 -11.75
CA LYS A 333 31.93 -17.61 -10.74
C LYS A 333 31.78 -18.73 -9.72
N GLU A 334 30.55 -18.98 -9.24
CA GLU A 334 30.27 -20.08 -8.31
C GLU A 334 30.46 -21.45 -8.97
N LEU A 335 30.04 -21.63 -10.22
CA LEU A 335 30.29 -22.87 -10.97
C LEU A 335 31.79 -23.15 -11.12
N LYS A 336 32.58 -22.13 -11.50
CA LYS A 336 34.04 -22.23 -11.57
C LYS A 336 34.66 -22.58 -10.21
N ARG A 337 34.16 -21.98 -9.12
CA ARG A 337 34.61 -22.29 -7.76
C ARG A 337 34.37 -23.77 -7.44
N ARG A 338 33.15 -24.28 -7.68
CA ARG A 338 32.79 -25.69 -7.43
C ARG A 338 33.58 -26.68 -8.30
N LEU A 339 33.83 -26.32 -9.56
CA LEU A 339 34.71 -27.09 -10.46
C LEU A 339 36.14 -27.16 -9.90
N ALA A 340 36.67 -26.04 -9.41
CA ALA A 340 38.02 -25.96 -8.86
C ALA A 340 38.15 -26.61 -7.47
N SER A 341 37.10 -26.59 -6.64
CA SER A 341 37.09 -27.19 -5.31
C SER A 341 36.65 -28.65 -5.28
N GLY A 342 36.21 -29.23 -6.40
CA GLY A 342 35.70 -30.61 -6.47
C GLY A 342 34.30 -30.80 -5.87
N GLU A 343 33.58 -29.72 -5.57
CA GLU A 343 32.27 -29.69 -4.88
C GLU A 343 31.06 -29.76 -5.82
N LEU A 344 31.22 -30.28 -7.04
CA LEU A 344 30.12 -30.30 -8.05
C LEU A 344 28.85 -31.00 -7.58
N LEU A 345 28.97 -31.99 -6.69
CA LEU A 345 27.87 -32.84 -6.21
C LEU A 345 27.58 -32.65 -4.72
N SER A 346 28.29 -31.78 -4.01
CA SER A 346 28.02 -31.54 -2.59
C SER A 346 26.82 -30.60 -2.46
N ILE A 347 25.68 -31.14 -2.06
CA ILE A 347 24.57 -30.37 -1.51
C ILE A 347 25.07 -29.83 -0.17
N ALA A 348 25.21 -28.51 -0.04
CA ALA A 348 25.52 -27.90 1.24
C ALA A 348 24.45 -28.34 2.26
N PRO A 349 24.81 -28.79 3.48
CA PRO A 349 23.82 -29.05 4.50
C PRO A 349 23.09 -27.73 4.81
N VAL A 350 21.76 -27.80 4.80
CA VAL A 350 20.81 -26.68 4.99
C VAL A 350 20.96 -26.06 6.37
#